data_AF-A0A965VTQ0-F1
#
_entry.id   AF-A0A965VTQ0-F1
#
_cell.length_a   1.000
_cell.length_b   1.000
_cell.length_c   1.000
_cell.angle_alpha   90.00
_cell.angle_beta   90.00
_cell.angle_gamma   90.00
#
_symmetry.space_group_name_H-M   'P 1'
#
loop_
_entity.id
_entity.type
_entity.pdbx_description
1 polymer ?
#
loop_
_entity_poly.entity_id
_entity_poly.type
_entity_poly.pdbx_seq_one_letter_code
_entity_poly.pdbx_strand_id
1 'polypeptide(L)'
;MRCKLEDTTIDNSGRIVYKYVRYKRLSDADPWEVKDLWTTVIDNNKAELVEENQRIVKLIFPVSTFAEWNANQFNVDSKLTCSYKNIHKSRNINSLSFDSTLTVEQENKRNLIEFKRKYEVYANHVGMIRKYYKDLAIDNFDTLNIKSGKEIFMEITNFGE
;
A
#
# COMPACT_ATOMS: atom_id res chain seq x y z
N MET A 1 10.30 9.87 4.45
CA MET A 1 9.29 9.25 5.34
C MET A 1 9.86 7.93 5.83
N ARG A 2 9.68 7.57 7.10
CA ARG A 2 10.16 6.31 7.69
C ARG A 2 9.00 5.58 8.36
N CYS A 3 9.02 4.25 8.36
CA CYS A 3 8.10 3.41 9.12
C CYS A 3 8.92 2.48 10.01
N LYS A 4 8.56 2.35 11.29
CA LYS A 4 9.28 1.50 12.24
C LYS A 4 8.27 0.65 13.01
N LEU A 5 8.59 -0.63 13.22
CA LEU A 5 7.86 -1.47 14.17
C LEU A 5 8.18 -1.00 15.59
N GLU A 6 7.16 -0.60 16.32
CA GLU A 6 7.30 -0.05 17.67
C GLU A 6 6.99 -1.11 18.73
N ASP A 7 5.95 -1.92 18.49
CA ASP A 7 5.39 -2.82 19.50
C ASP A 7 4.68 -4.01 18.85
N THR A 8 4.57 -5.11 19.57
CA THR A 8 3.82 -6.31 19.20
C THR A 8 2.96 -6.72 20.39
N THR A 9 1.64 -6.67 20.22
CA THR A 9 0.67 -6.94 21.30
C THR A 9 -0.32 -8.02 20.91
N ILE A 10 -0.96 -8.63 21.90
CA ILE A 10 -2.09 -9.53 21.69
C ILE A 10 -3.38 -8.75 21.96
N ASP A 11 -4.34 -8.81 21.05
CA ASP A 11 -5.64 -8.19 21.24
C ASP A 11 -6.59 -9.05 22.09
N ASN A 12 -7.76 -8.52 22.44
CA ASN A 12 -8.77 -9.23 23.24
C ASN A 12 -9.33 -10.49 22.56
N SER A 13 -9.03 -10.71 21.28
CA SER A 13 -9.41 -11.91 20.52
C SER A 13 -8.26 -12.91 20.40
N GLY A 14 -7.12 -12.65 21.05
CA GLY A 14 -5.95 -13.52 21.02
C GLY A 14 -5.08 -13.38 19.77
N ARG A 15 -5.29 -12.34 18.95
CA ARG A 15 -4.55 -12.12 17.70
C ARG A 15 -3.31 -11.26 17.94
N ILE A 16 -2.25 -11.58 17.21
CA ILE A 16 -1.02 -10.77 17.22
C ILE A 16 -1.26 -9.51 16.38
N VAL A 17 -1.00 -8.36 17.00
CA VAL A 17 -1.10 -7.03 16.40
C VAL A 17 0.29 -6.40 16.39
N TYR A 18 0.73 -5.99 15.20
CA TYR A 18 1.98 -5.24 15.04
C TYR A 18 1.68 -3.75 14.93
N LYS A 19 2.32 -2.93 15.76
CA LYS A 19 2.16 -1.48 15.73
C LYS A 19 3.35 -0.84 15.04
N TYR A 20 3.06 -0.04 14.03
CA TYR A 20 4.06 0.68 13.26
C TYR A 20 3.87 2.19 13.42
N VAL A 21 4.94 2.88 13.78
CA VAL A 21 4.95 4.35 13.82
C VAL A 21 5.55 4.88 12.54
N ARG A 22 4.84 5.81 11.91
CA ARG A 22 5.29 6.50 10.71
C ARG A 22 5.85 7.86 11.08
N TYR A 23 7.04 8.16 10.56
CA TYR A 23 7.74 9.41 10.78
C TYR A 23 7.88 10.19 9.47
N LYS A 24 7.74 11.51 9.54
CA LYS A 24 7.96 12.42 8.43
C LYS A 24 8.92 13.53 8.85
N ARG A 25 9.71 14.01 7.91
CA ARG A 25 10.50 15.24 7.99
C ARG A 25 10.36 15.99 6.66
N LEU A 26 10.50 17.31 6.66
CA LEU A 26 10.33 18.13 5.46
C LEU A 26 11.64 18.26 4.68
N SER A 27 12.75 18.41 5.37
CA SER A 27 14.11 18.40 4.83
C SER A 27 14.99 17.37 5.55
N ASP A 28 16.20 17.15 5.02
CA ASP A 28 17.15 16.23 5.65
C ASP A 28 17.74 16.76 6.97
N ALA A 29 17.68 18.08 7.18
CA ALA A 29 18.15 18.74 8.40
C ALA A 29 17.09 18.74 9.51
N ASP A 30 15.82 18.51 9.18
CA ASP A 30 14.74 18.53 10.17
C ASP A 30 14.70 17.25 11.01
N PRO A 31 14.30 17.34 12.29
CA PRO A 31 14.04 16.17 13.12
C PRO A 31 12.89 15.34 12.53
N TRP A 32 12.89 14.04 12.83
CA TRP A 32 11.78 13.16 12.49
C TRP A 32 10.60 13.43 13.41
N GLU A 33 9.44 13.72 12.83
CA GLU A 33 8.19 13.90 13.57
C GLU A 33 7.27 12.71 13.37
N VAL A 34 6.59 12.29 14.45
CA VAL A 34 5.54 11.28 14.37
C VAL A 34 4.40 11.81 13.52
N LYS A 35 4.02 11.03 12.52
CA LYS A 35 2.97 11.39 11.57
C LYS A 35 1.70 10.60 11.87
N ASP A 36 1.77 9.27 11.77
CA ASP A 36 0.63 8.39 11.92
C ASP A 36 1.03 7.11 12.68
N LEU A 37 0.07 6.47 13.35
CA LEU A 37 0.20 5.12 13.91
C LEU A 37 -0.60 4.14 13.06
N TRP A 38 0.05 3.06 12.65
CA TRP A 38 -0.55 1.98 11.89
C TRP A 38 -0.55 0.71 12.72
N THR A 39 -1.60 -0.11 12.60
CA THR A 39 -1.57 -1.46 13.17
C THR A 39 -1.87 -2.48 12.10
N THR A 40 -1.12 -3.58 12.05
CA THR A 40 -1.41 -4.69 11.16
C THR A 40 -1.78 -5.94 11.95
N VAL A 41 -2.69 -6.71 11.37
CA VAL A 41 -3.15 -8.00 11.89
C VAL A 41 -3.23 -8.97 10.73
N ILE A 42 -2.81 -10.22 10.96
CA ILE A 42 -3.12 -11.33 10.07
C ILE A 42 -4.21 -12.15 10.74
N ASP A 43 -5.38 -12.23 10.10
CA ASP A 43 -6.55 -12.92 10.63
C ASP A 43 -7.31 -13.60 9.50
N ASN A 44 -7.78 -14.83 9.73
CA ASN A 44 -8.61 -15.59 8.78
C ASN A 44 -8.15 -15.49 7.32
N ASN A 45 -6.87 -15.78 7.07
CA ASN A 45 -6.24 -15.70 5.75
C ASN A 45 -6.26 -14.30 5.12
N LYS A 46 -6.24 -13.23 5.90
CA LYS A 46 -6.19 -11.85 5.40
C LYS A 46 -5.14 -11.06 6.16
N ALA A 47 -4.43 -10.18 5.46
CA ALA A 47 -3.59 -9.17 6.08
C ALA A 47 -4.35 -7.84 6.10
N GLU A 48 -4.57 -7.32 7.29
CA GLU A 48 -5.34 -6.12 7.54
C GLU A 48 -4.41 -5.00 8.04
N LEU A 49 -4.64 -3.79 7.54
CA LEU A 49 -4.02 -2.57 8.02
C LEU A 49 -5.11 -1.68 8.61
N VAL A 50 -4.90 -1.17 9.81
CA VAL A 50 -5.69 -0.07 10.36
C VAL A 50 -4.85 1.20 10.29
N GLU A 51 -5.34 2.17 9.52
CA GLU A 51 -4.79 3.53 9.43
C GLU A 51 -5.91 4.54 9.69
N GLU A 52 -5.68 5.56 10.52
CA GLU A 52 -6.69 6.61 10.81
C GLU A 52 -8.08 6.06 11.20
N ASN A 53 -8.12 5.02 12.04
CA ASN A 53 -9.33 4.27 12.41
C ASN A 53 -10.09 3.58 11.25
N GLN A 54 -9.50 3.49 10.06
CA GLN A 54 -10.04 2.76 8.92
C GLN A 54 -9.33 1.41 8.77
N ARG A 55 -10.09 0.31 8.87
CA ARG A 55 -9.58 -1.05 8.63
C ARG A 55 -9.65 -1.37 7.14
N ILE A 56 -8.51 -1.73 6.56
CA ILE A 56 -8.34 -1.99 5.13
C ILE A 56 -7.70 -3.37 4.96
N VAL A 57 -8.31 -4.22 4.13
CA VAL A 57 -7.74 -5.52 3.75
C VAL A 57 -6.72 -5.32 2.63
N LYS A 58 -5.43 -5.47 2.97
CA LYS A 58 -4.30 -5.26 2.06
C LYS A 58 -3.98 -6.50 1.24
N LEU A 59 -4.11 -7.69 1.81
CA LEU A 59 -3.84 -8.97 1.16
C LEU A 59 -4.86 -10.02 1.61
N ILE A 60 -5.12 -11.00 0.75
CA ILE A 60 -5.84 -12.22 1.07
C ILE A 60 -5.00 -13.45 0.70
N PHE A 61 -5.17 -14.51 1.45
CA PHE A 61 -4.45 -15.77 1.30
C PHE A 61 -5.43 -16.92 1.03
N PRO A 62 -5.02 -17.95 0.27
CA PRO A 62 -3.76 -18.04 -0.47
C PRO A 62 -3.70 -17.02 -1.63
N VAL A 63 -2.50 -16.59 -2.00
CA VAL A 63 -2.28 -15.68 -3.13
C VAL A 63 -2.56 -16.42 -4.44
N SER A 64 -3.42 -15.84 -5.28
CA SER A 64 -3.82 -16.44 -6.57
C SER A 64 -4.20 -15.37 -7.59
N THR A 65 -3.99 -15.63 -8.88
CA THR A 65 -4.39 -14.72 -9.98
C THR A 65 -5.90 -14.55 -10.09
N PHE A 66 -6.68 -15.47 -9.52
CA PHE A 66 -8.15 -15.41 -9.51
C PHE A 66 -8.71 -14.77 -8.24
N ALA A 67 -7.85 -14.39 -7.30
CA ALA A 67 -8.28 -13.83 -6.04
C ALA A 67 -8.72 -12.36 -6.25
N GLU A 68 -9.96 -12.07 -5.86
CA GLU A 68 -10.51 -10.73 -5.81
C GLU A 68 -11.14 -10.47 -4.44
N TRP A 69 -10.97 -9.25 -3.92
CA TRP A 69 -11.56 -8.87 -2.64
C TRP A 69 -11.92 -7.40 -2.60
N ASN A 70 -12.82 -7.03 -1.68
CA ASN A 70 -13.06 -5.64 -1.32
C ASN A 70 -12.06 -5.23 -0.23
N ALA A 71 -11.13 -4.32 -0.53
CA ALA A 71 -10.21 -3.78 0.46
C ALA A 71 -10.94 -2.99 1.57
N ASN A 72 -12.08 -2.41 1.24
CA ASN A 72 -12.90 -1.60 2.14
C ASN A 72 -14.03 -2.40 2.82
N GLN A 73 -13.93 -3.73 2.89
CA GLN A 73 -15.01 -4.58 3.43
C GLN A 73 -15.36 -4.31 4.91
N PHE A 74 -14.46 -3.66 5.66
CA PHE A 74 -14.62 -3.38 7.09
C PHE A 74 -14.67 -1.88 7.42
N ASN A 75 -14.87 -1.03 6.42
CA ASN A 75 -14.96 0.40 6.62
C ASN A 75 -16.13 1.01 5.81
N VAL A 76 -16.33 2.32 5.94
CA VAL A 76 -17.47 3.04 5.35
C VAL A 76 -17.21 3.57 3.95
N ASP A 77 -15.99 3.39 3.42
CA ASP A 77 -15.64 3.85 2.08
C ASP A 77 -16.31 2.98 1.01
N SER A 78 -16.37 3.50 -0.22
CA SER A 78 -16.88 2.75 -1.35
C SER A 78 -16.07 1.48 -1.61
N LYS A 79 -16.73 0.46 -2.18
CA LYS A 79 -16.10 -0.82 -2.54
C LYS A 79 -14.86 -0.57 -3.41
N LEU A 80 -13.72 -1.05 -2.93
CA LEU A 80 -12.46 -1.04 -3.67
C LEU A 80 -12.06 -2.47 -4.01
N THR A 81 -12.43 -2.92 -5.22
CA THR A 81 -12.07 -4.25 -5.71
C THR A 81 -10.57 -4.32 -5.97
N CYS A 82 -9.90 -5.27 -5.34
CA CYS A 82 -8.48 -5.52 -5.49
C CYS A 82 -8.23 -6.90 -6.10
N SER A 83 -7.15 -7.04 -6.86
CA SER A 83 -6.70 -8.31 -7.43
C SER A 83 -5.19 -8.41 -7.50
N TYR A 84 -4.67 -9.64 -7.64
CA TYR A 84 -3.23 -9.87 -7.76
C TYR A 84 -2.74 -9.85 -9.20
N LYS A 85 -1.57 -9.24 -9.41
CA LYS A 85 -0.77 -9.30 -10.64
C LYS A 85 0.70 -9.56 -10.32
N ASN A 86 1.45 -10.01 -11.33
CA ASN A 86 2.91 -10.21 -11.23
C ASN A 86 3.33 -11.03 -10.00
N ILE A 87 2.60 -12.11 -9.70
CA ILE A 87 2.85 -12.98 -8.54
C ILE A 87 4.17 -13.74 -8.75
N HIS A 88 4.99 -13.83 -7.70
CA HIS A 88 6.31 -14.46 -7.70
C HIS A 88 7.25 -13.92 -8.79
N LYS A 89 7.18 -12.62 -9.05
CA LYS A 89 8.10 -11.95 -9.97
C LYS A 89 9.18 -11.21 -9.20
N SER A 90 10.42 -11.36 -9.63
CA SER A 90 11.52 -10.57 -9.08
C SER A 90 11.36 -9.11 -9.46
N ARG A 91 11.87 -8.23 -8.60
CA ARG A 91 11.82 -6.79 -8.83
C ARG A 91 13.01 -6.11 -8.17
N ASN A 92 13.57 -5.12 -8.87
CA ASN A 92 14.58 -4.24 -8.32
C ASN A 92 13.94 -2.86 -8.07
N ILE A 93 14.21 -2.29 -6.91
CA ILE A 93 13.84 -0.91 -6.55
C ILE A 93 15.09 -0.25 -5.97
N ASN A 94 15.56 0.81 -6.61
CA ASN A 94 16.84 1.45 -6.27
C ASN A 94 17.99 0.41 -6.28
N SER A 95 18.74 0.30 -5.19
CA SER A 95 19.82 -0.68 -5.00
C SER A 95 19.35 -2.00 -4.37
N LEU A 96 18.05 -2.15 -4.09
CA LEU A 96 17.49 -3.33 -3.44
C LEU A 96 16.92 -4.31 -4.47
N SER A 97 17.17 -5.60 -4.27
CA SER A 97 16.64 -6.68 -5.10
C SER A 97 15.72 -7.57 -4.28
N PHE A 98 14.56 -7.89 -4.87
CA PHE A 98 13.56 -8.78 -4.30
C PHE A 98 13.35 -9.94 -5.27
N ASP A 99 13.51 -11.16 -4.77
CA ASP A 99 13.39 -12.40 -5.54
C ASP A 99 11.93 -12.73 -5.91
N SER A 100 11.00 -12.46 -5.00
CA SER A 100 9.58 -12.73 -5.15
C SER A 100 8.72 -11.57 -4.66
N THR A 101 8.03 -10.94 -5.60
CA THR A 101 7.05 -9.88 -5.33
C THR A 101 5.67 -10.23 -5.88
N LEU A 102 4.68 -9.46 -5.45
CA LEU A 102 3.34 -9.42 -6.04
C LEU A 102 2.87 -7.96 -6.14
N THR A 103 1.94 -7.70 -7.05
CA THR A 103 1.27 -6.40 -7.21
C THR A 103 -0.19 -6.55 -6.82
N VAL A 104 -0.68 -5.71 -5.91
CA VAL A 104 -2.09 -5.53 -5.62
C VAL A 104 -2.61 -4.41 -6.51
N GLU A 105 -3.39 -4.79 -7.53
CA GLU A 105 -4.09 -3.88 -8.42
C GLU A 105 -5.37 -3.39 -7.73
N GLN A 106 -5.63 -2.07 -7.75
CA GLN A 106 -6.77 -1.47 -7.07
C GLN A 106 -7.60 -0.59 -8.01
N GLU A 107 -6.94 0.13 -8.93
CA GLU A 107 -7.63 0.97 -9.92
C GLU A 107 -6.78 1.17 -11.17
N ASN A 108 -7.41 1.06 -12.34
CA ASN A 108 -6.80 1.35 -13.63
C ASN A 108 -7.84 1.91 -14.61
N LYS A 109 -7.98 3.22 -14.64
CA LYS A 109 -8.95 3.93 -15.49
C LYS A 109 -8.25 4.99 -16.30
N ARG A 110 -8.55 5.05 -17.59
CA ARG A 110 -8.09 6.11 -18.50
C ARG A 110 -9.21 6.42 -19.47
N ASN A 111 -9.58 7.69 -19.59
CA ASN A 111 -10.48 8.17 -20.64
C ASN A 111 -10.05 9.56 -21.13
N LEU A 112 -10.95 10.25 -21.84
CA LEU A 112 -10.67 11.55 -22.46
C LEU A 112 -10.21 12.60 -21.44
N ILE A 113 -10.81 12.59 -20.25
CA ILE A 113 -10.65 13.65 -19.24
C ILE A 113 -10.08 13.18 -17.91
N GLU A 114 -9.92 11.87 -17.69
CA GLU A 114 -9.43 11.34 -16.41
C GLU A 114 -8.42 10.21 -16.59
N PHE A 115 -7.44 10.17 -15.68
CA PHE A 115 -6.50 9.06 -15.51
C PHE A 115 -6.36 8.71 -14.04
N LYS A 116 -6.81 7.50 -13.68
CA LYS A 116 -6.70 6.95 -12.33
C LYS A 116 -5.91 5.66 -12.35
N ARG A 117 -4.88 5.59 -11.51
CA ARG A 117 -4.02 4.42 -11.40
C ARG A 117 -3.62 4.24 -9.95
N LYS A 118 -4.02 3.11 -9.36
CA LYS A 118 -3.74 2.77 -7.97
C LYS A 118 -3.29 1.33 -7.85
N TYR A 119 -2.08 1.13 -7.35
CA TYR A 119 -1.56 -0.19 -7.04
C TYR A 119 -0.49 -0.14 -5.95
N GLU A 120 -0.31 -1.26 -5.28
CA GLU A 120 0.73 -1.48 -4.27
C GLU A 120 1.56 -2.70 -4.68
N VAL A 121 2.84 -2.74 -4.32
CA VAL A 121 3.73 -3.86 -4.59
C VAL A 121 4.27 -4.37 -3.26
N TYR A 122 4.21 -5.67 -3.07
CA TYR A 122 4.66 -6.34 -1.85
C TYR A 122 5.77 -7.32 -2.18
N ALA A 123 6.84 -7.30 -1.41
CA ALA A 123 7.89 -8.31 -1.46
C ALA A 123 7.69 -9.34 -0.34
N ASN A 124 8.03 -10.59 -0.65
CA ASN A 124 7.99 -11.66 0.33
C ASN A 124 8.91 -11.34 1.51
N HIS A 125 8.48 -11.64 2.74
CA HIS A 125 9.19 -11.35 4.00
C HIS A 125 9.57 -9.87 4.27
N VAL A 126 9.16 -8.92 3.43
CA VAL A 126 9.46 -7.48 3.60
C VAL A 126 8.19 -6.65 3.76
N GLY A 127 7.12 -6.98 3.02
CA GLY A 127 5.88 -6.21 3.02
C GLY A 127 5.82 -5.22 1.85
N MET A 128 5.12 -4.09 2.03
CA MET A 128 4.89 -3.12 0.95
C MET A 128 6.20 -2.40 0.58
N ILE A 129 6.67 -2.62 -0.65
CA ILE A 129 7.88 -1.99 -1.19
C ILE A 129 7.59 -0.80 -2.11
N ARG A 130 6.34 -0.68 -2.60
CA ARG A 130 5.91 0.45 -3.43
C ARG A 130 4.42 0.73 -3.26
N LYS A 131 4.07 2.01 -3.19
CA LYS A 131 2.69 2.52 -3.35
C LYS A 131 2.67 3.49 -4.51
N TYR A 132 1.72 3.28 -5.42
CA TYR A 132 1.50 4.15 -6.56
C TYR A 132 0.03 4.59 -6.58
N TYR A 133 -0.19 5.89 -6.60
CA TYR A 133 -1.51 6.49 -6.73
C TYR A 133 -1.42 7.70 -7.64
N LYS A 134 -2.26 7.73 -8.67
CA LYS A 134 -2.54 8.89 -9.49
C LYS A 134 -4.05 9.01 -9.65
N ASP A 135 -4.58 10.20 -9.43
CA ASP A 135 -5.92 10.61 -9.84
C ASP A 135 -5.79 11.98 -10.49
N LEU A 136 -5.84 12.00 -11.82
CA LEU A 136 -5.56 13.16 -12.65
C LEU A 136 -6.74 13.50 -13.55
N ALA A 137 -7.06 14.78 -13.63
CA ALA A 137 -7.82 15.35 -14.72
C ALA A 137 -6.86 15.63 -15.89
N ILE A 138 -7.13 15.03 -17.04
CA ILE A 138 -6.32 15.11 -18.25
C ILE A 138 -7.16 15.66 -19.41
N ASP A 139 -6.56 15.83 -20.58
CA ASP A 139 -7.26 16.26 -21.78
C ASP A 139 -6.86 15.38 -22.96
N ASN A 140 -7.83 15.03 -23.81
CA ASN A 140 -7.64 14.22 -25.01
C ASN A 140 -6.84 12.92 -24.81
N PHE A 141 -7.10 12.20 -23.70
CA PHE A 141 -6.36 11.01 -23.29
C PHE A 141 -4.86 11.23 -23.00
N ASP A 142 -4.35 12.45 -23.06
CA ASP A 142 -2.93 12.73 -22.85
C ASP A 142 -2.62 12.84 -21.35
N THR A 143 -1.95 11.82 -20.81
CA THR A 143 -1.55 11.77 -19.40
C THR A 143 -0.45 12.77 -19.03
N LEU A 144 0.13 13.46 -20.02
CA LEU A 144 1.10 14.55 -19.83
C LEU A 144 0.42 15.92 -19.85
N ASN A 145 -0.77 16.05 -20.45
CA ASN A 145 -1.58 17.27 -20.43
C ASN A 145 -2.49 17.29 -19.20
N ILE A 146 -1.87 17.45 -18.03
CA ILE A 146 -2.53 17.41 -16.72
C ILE A 146 -3.16 18.77 -16.44
N LYS A 147 -4.47 18.80 -16.14
CA LYS A 147 -5.18 20.01 -15.70
C LYS A 147 -5.17 20.17 -14.19
N SER A 148 -5.37 19.08 -13.46
CA SER A 148 -5.34 19.03 -12.00
C SER A 148 -5.23 17.57 -11.54
N GLY A 149 -4.98 17.35 -10.26
CA GLY A 149 -4.99 16.00 -9.70
C GLY A 149 -4.12 15.83 -8.48
N LYS A 150 -4.02 14.59 -8.02
CA LYS A 150 -3.19 14.18 -6.89
C LYS A 150 -2.36 12.96 -7.25
N GLU A 151 -1.09 13.02 -6.88
CA GLU A 151 -0.14 11.94 -7.06
C GLU A 151 0.50 11.56 -5.73
N ILE A 152 0.69 10.26 -5.51
CA ILE A 152 1.46 9.73 -4.39
C ILE A 152 2.32 8.58 -4.93
N PHE A 153 3.64 8.74 -4.79
CA PHE A 153 4.61 7.68 -5.01
C PHE A 153 5.38 7.46 -3.73
N MET A 154 5.41 6.22 -3.28
CA MET A 154 6.29 5.78 -2.20
C MET A 154 7.03 4.55 -2.69
N GLU A 155 8.34 4.56 -2.49
CA GLU A 155 9.21 3.42 -2.74
C GLU A 155 10.05 3.16 -1.51
N ILE A 156 10.38 1.89 -1.30
CA ILE A 156 11.26 1.49 -0.22
C ILE A 156 12.68 2.00 -0.46
N THR A 157 13.29 2.49 0.62
CA THR A 157 14.69 2.95 0.63
C THR A 157 15.61 1.98 1.35
N ASN A 158 15.11 1.30 2.40
CA ASN A 158 15.84 0.28 3.15
C ASN A 158 14.84 -0.64 3.91
N PHE A 159 15.29 -1.82 4.38
CA PHE A 159 14.55 -2.72 5.27
C PHE A 159 15.52 -3.54 6.15
N GLY A 160 15.05 -4.05 7.29
CA GLY A 160 15.84 -4.92 8.18
C GLY A 160 16.67 -4.20 9.25
N GLU A 161 16.33 -2.96 9.59
CA GLU A 161 16.92 -2.17 10.69
C GLU A 161 16.02 -2.08 11.92
#